data_AF-A0A9X5XG52-F1
#
_entry.id   AF-A0A9X5XG52-F1
#
_cell.length_a   1.000
_cell.length_b   1.000
_cell.length_c   1.000
_cell.angle_alpha   90.00
_cell.angle_beta   90.00
_cell.angle_gamma   90.00
#
_symmetry.space_group_name_H-M   'P 1'
#
loop_
_entity.id
_entity.type
_entity.pdbx_description
1 polymer ?
#
loop_
_entity_poly.entity_id
_entity_poly.type
_entity_poly.pdbx_seq_one_letter_code
_entity_poly.pdbx_strand_id
1 'polypeptide(L)'
;MGIPSADWLVRPIGPVDEAEVSAVLAERFGVTGTVHDLGSQQDRNYRVRTETGDYVLKIANPASDPAALRAQCAAVERLADASGLRLPRAHAGVDGEVVQRLSEGG
;
A
#
# COMPACT_ATOMS: atom_id res chain seq x y z
N MET A 1 19.75 -30.40 10.83
CA MET A 1 19.27 -29.50 9.76
C MET A 1 18.63 -28.30 10.45
N GLY A 2 19.44 -27.27 10.75
CA GLY A 2 18.94 -26.07 11.42
C GLY A 2 18.14 -25.23 10.45
N ILE A 3 16.96 -24.78 10.86
CA ILE A 3 16.19 -23.79 10.10
C ILE A 3 17.07 -22.53 9.98
N PRO A 4 17.44 -22.05 8.77
CA PRO A 4 18.20 -20.83 8.65
C PRO A 4 17.36 -19.61 9.06
N SER A 5 18.04 -18.70 9.77
CA SER A 5 17.79 -17.29 10.08
C SER A 5 16.35 -16.76 10.22
N ALA A 6 16.17 -15.91 11.24
CA ALA A 6 15.00 -15.08 11.48
C ALA A 6 14.73 -14.03 10.39
N ASP A 7 15.20 -14.22 9.16
CA ASP A 7 15.10 -13.26 8.05
C ASP A 7 13.66 -13.07 7.56
N TRP A 8 12.77 -14.01 7.87
CA TRP A 8 11.32 -13.87 7.63
C TRP A 8 10.60 -13.08 8.73
N LEU A 9 11.27 -12.82 9.86
CA LEU A 9 10.70 -12.12 11.02
C LEU A 9 10.81 -10.60 10.84
N VAL A 10 10.26 -10.09 9.74
CA VAL A 10 10.07 -8.65 9.56
C VAL A 10 9.06 -8.19 10.61
N ARG A 11 9.43 -7.22 11.44
CA ARG A 11 8.52 -6.67 12.45
C ARG A 11 7.32 -6.02 11.75
N PRO A 12 6.07 -6.37 12.12
CA PRO A 12 4.91 -5.70 11.58
C PRO A 12 4.95 -4.21 11.92
N ILE A 13 4.45 -3.38 11.02
CA ILE A 13 4.23 -1.97 11.31
C ILE A 13 3.21 -1.88 12.46
N GLY A 14 3.44 -0.97 13.42
CA GLY A 14 2.48 -0.68 14.48
C GLY A 14 1.13 -0.18 13.93
N PRO A 15 0.09 -0.08 14.77
CA PRO A 15 -1.14 0.59 14.34
C PRO A 15 -0.82 2.05 13.98
N VAL A 16 -1.35 2.51 12.85
CA VAL A 16 -1.35 3.92 12.44
C VAL A 16 -2.78 4.42 12.58
N ASP A 17 -2.96 5.62 13.16
CA ASP A 17 -4.28 6.21 13.38
C ASP A 17 -5.02 6.42 12.04
N GLU A 18 -6.29 6.05 11.98
CA GLU A 18 -7.07 6.15 10.73
C GLU A 18 -7.26 7.61 10.29
N ALA A 19 -7.23 8.56 11.23
CA ALA A 19 -7.24 9.99 10.90
C ALA A 19 -5.95 10.42 10.19
N GLU A 20 -4.79 9.93 10.65
CA GLU A 20 -3.49 10.17 10.00
C GLU A 20 -3.45 9.51 8.61
N VAL A 21 -3.93 8.27 8.51
CA VAL A 21 -4.07 7.57 7.24
C VAL A 21 -4.96 8.33 6.26
N SER A 22 -6.09 8.87 6.74
CA SER A 22 -7.00 9.69 5.94
C SER A 22 -6.33 10.97 5.44
N ALA A 23 -5.55 11.64 6.30
CA ALA A 23 -4.81 12.85 5.93
C ALA A 23 -3.76 12.56 4.85
N VAL A 24 -2.97 11.50 5.02
CA VAL A 24 -1.99 11.03 4.04
C VAL A 24 -2.66 10.70 2.71
N LEU A 25 -3.79 10.01 2.73
CA LEU A 25 -4.52 9.62 1.52
C LEU A 25 -5.01 10.85 0.75
N ALA A 26 -5.57 11.83 1.45
CA ALA A 26 -6.01 13.09 0.85
C ALA A 26 -4.83 13.90 0.28
N GLU A 27 -3.72 14.00 1.02
CA GLU A 27 -2.53 14.74 0.61
C GLU A 27 -1.83 14.11 -0.61
N ARG A 28 -1.62 12.79 -0.57
CA ARG A 28 -0.74 12.09 -1.52
C ARG A 28 -1.47 11.52 -2.73
N PHE A 29 -2.73 11.16 -2.56
CA PHE A 29 -3.52 10.56 -3.64
C PHE A 29 -4.73 11.42 -4.04
N GLY A 30 -5.04 12.50 -3.32
CA GLY A 30 -6.25 13.29 -3.59
C GLY A 30 -7.54 12.50 -3.34
N VAL A 31 -7.46 11.41 -2.57
CA VAL A 31 -8.59 10.52 -2.30
C VAL A 31 -9.11 10.78 -0.89
N THR A 32 -10.41 11.04 -0.76
CA THR A 32 -11.10 11.23 0.52
C THR A 32 -12.18 10.16 0.69
N GLY A 33 -12.26 9.56 1.88
CA GLY A 33 -13.24 8.52 2.17
C GLY A 33 -13.14 8.01 3.60
N THR A 34 -13.99 7.04 3.95
CA THR A 34 -13.93 6.36 5.24
C THR A 34 -12.85 5.28 5.18
N VAL A 35 -11.89 5.35 6.10
CA VAL A 35 -10.78 4.42 6.25
C VAL A 35 -11.14 3.37 7.31
N HIS A 36 -10.75 2.11 7.08
CA HIS A 36 -10.89 1.03 8.06
C HIS A 36 -9.69 0.06 7.96
N ASP A 37 -9.00 -0.21 9.08
CA ASP A 37 -7.90 -1.18 9.13
C ASP A 37 -8.40 -2.60 8.77
N LEU A 38 -7.74 -3.26 7.82
CA LEU A 38 -8.04 -4.65 7.43
C LEU A 38 -7.13 -5.66 8.14
N GLY A 39 -6.13 -5.18 8.89
CA GLY A 39 -5.03 -5.98 9.39
C GLY A 39 -4.07 -6.40 8.27
N SER A 40 -2.87 -6.82 8.67
CA SER A 40 -1.87 -7.41 7.77
C SER A 40 -0.73 -8.04 8.58
N GLN A 41 0.09 -8.87 7.92
CA GLN A 41 1.20 -9.59 8.55
C GLN A 41 2.48 -8.76 8.62
N GLN A 42 2.86 -8.07 7.53
CA GLN A 42 4.11 -7.28 7.47
C GLN A 42 3.83 -5.82 7.17
N ASP A 43 2.93 -5.57 6.22
CA ASP A 43 2.45 -4.26 5.83
C ASP A 43 1.25 -3.84 6.69
N ARG A 44 0.64 -2.68 6.43
CA ARG A 44 -0.73 -2.35 6.87
C ARG A 44 -1.61 -2.14 5.65
N ASN A 45 -2.82 -2.71 5.69
CA ASN A 45 -3.79 -2.56 4.62
C ASN A 45 -5.05 -1.89 5.19
N TYR A 46 -5.53 -0.86 4.53
CA TYR A 46 -6.74 -0.15 4.91
C TYR A 46 -7.74 -0.18 3.77
N ARG A 47 -9.00 -0.51 4.06
CA ARG A 47 -10.08 -0.28 3.11
C ARG A 47 -10.42 1.20 3.12
N VAL A 48 -10.53 1.78 1.95
CA VAL A 48 -11.02 3.14 1.76
C VAL A 48 -12.33 3.04 1.00
N ARG A 49 -13.43 3.49 1.60
CA ARG A 49 -14.71 3.65 0.90
C ARG A 49 -14.91 5.10 0.52
N THR A 50 -15.10 5.36 -0.76
CA THR A 50 -15.39 6.71 -1.30
C THR A 50 -16.74 6.70 -2.02
N GLU A 51 -17.22 7.87 -2.43
CA GLU A 51 -18.45 7.96 -3.23
C GLU A 51 -18.27 7.38 -4.64
N THR A 52 -17.03 7.34 -5.16
CA THR A 52 -16.73 6.92 -6.53
C THR A 52 -16.22 5.49 -6.64
N GLY A 53 -15.94 4.84 -5.51
CA GLY A 53 -15.47 3.46 -5.45
C GLY A 53 -14.71 3.12 -4.18
N ASP A 54 -14.34 1.84 -4.07
CA ASP A 54 -13.54 1.33 -2.96
C ASP A 54 -12.08 1.16 -3.40
N TYR A 55 -11.16 1.55 -2.52
CA TYR A 55 -9.72 1.37 -2.69
C TYR A 55 -9.16 0.56 -1.52
N VAL A 56 -7.94 0.05 -1.71
CA VAL A 56 -7.11 -0.46 -0.62
C VAL A 56 -5.85 0.38 -0.58
N LEU A 57 -5.63 1.09 0.53
CA LEU A 57 -4.35 1.71 0.81
C LEU A 57 -3.45 0.69 1.48
N LYS A 58 -2.21 0.59 1.01
CA LYS A 58 -1.18 -0.27 1.59
C LYS A 58 -0.01 0.57 2.06
N ILE A 59 0.28 0.52 3.36
CA ILE A 59 1.50 1.08 3.94
C ILE A 59 2.52 -0.05 3.96
N ALA A 60 3.49 0.02 3.06
CA ALA A 60 4.53 -0.98 2.95
C ALA A 60 5.48 -0.93 4.16
N ASN A 61 5.92 -2.10 4.61
CA ASN A 61 6.93 -2.20 5.65
C ASN A 61 8.23 -1.49 5.21
N PRO A 62 8.93 -0.75 6.08
CA PRO A 62 10.23 -0.13 5.75
C PRO A 62 11.29 -1.10 5.23
N ALA A 63 11.19 -2.40 5.54
CA ALA A 63 12.06 -3.44 4.99
C ALA A 63 11.78 -3.76 3.51
N SER A 64 10.67 -3.28 2.94
CA SER A 64 10.31 -3.49 1.55
C SER A 64 11.14 -2.58 0.63
N ASP A 65 11.76 -3.15 -0.40
CA ASP A 65 12.48 -2.39 -1.42
C ASP A 65 11.51 -1.57 -2.29
N PRO A 66 11.61 -0.24 -2.33
CA PRO A 66 10.78 0.60 -3.19
C PRO A 66 10.89 0.29 -4.70
N ALA A 67 12.02 -0.24 -5.17
CA ALA A 67 12.17 -0.66 -6.57
C ALA A 67 11.35 -1.93 -6.84
N ALA A 68 11.39 -2.90 -5.92
CA ALA A 68 10.57 -4.10 -6.00
C ALA A 68 9.07 -3.77 -5.95
N LEU A 69 8.64 -2.83 -5.09
CA LEU A 69 7.24 -2.38 -5.04
C LEU A 69 6.78 -1.80 -6.39
N ARG A 70 7.57 -0.91 -7.00
CA ARG A 70 7.26 -0.36 -8.33
C ARG A 70 7.22 -1.44 -9.41
N ALA A 71 8.16 -2.38 -9.38
CA ALA A 71 8.18 -3.50 -10.32
C ALA A 71 6.93 -4.39 -10.18
N GLN A 72 6.45 -4.64 -8.96
CA GLN A 72 5.20 -5.36 -8.72
C GLN A 72 4.00 -4.61 -9.33
N CYS A 73 3.89 -3.30 -9.10
CA CYS A 73 2.82 -2.48 -9.70
C CYS A 73 2.85 -2.56 -11.25
N ALA A 74 4.02 -2.41 -11.85
CA ALA A 74 4.18 -2.49 -13.30
C ALA A 74 3.84 -3.89 -13.85
N ALA A 75 4.22 -4.95 -13.15
CA ALA A 75 3.90 -6.32 -13.53
C ALA A 75 2.37 -6.57 -13.50
N VAL A 76 1.68 -6.09 -12.47
CA VAL A 76 0.22 -6.20 -12.37
C VAL A 76 -0.47 -5.45 -13.49
N GLU A 77 -0.01 -4.23 -13.83
CA GLU A 77 -0.57 -3.45 -14.93
C GLU A 77 -0.45 -4.21 -16.26
N ARG A 78 0.74 -4.72 -16.59
CA ARG A 78 0.96 -5.52 -17.80
C ARG A 78 0.13 -6.78 -17.84
N LEU A 79 0.00 -7.47 -16.70
CA LEU A 79 -0.82 -8.68 -16.63
C LEU A 79 -2.30 -8.36 -16.80
N ALA A 80 -2.79 -7.26 -16.22
CA ALA A 80 -4.18 -6.85 -16.33
C ALA A 80 -4.54 -6.54 -17.80
N ASP A 81 -3.62 -5.93 -18.55
CA ASP A 81 -3.82 -5.65 -19.98
C ASP A 81 -3.74 -6.91 -20.85
N ALA A 82 -2.87 -7.87 -20.50
CA ALA A 82 -2.61 -9.04 -21.33
C ALA A 82 -3.55 -10.24 -21.07
N SER A 83 -4.17 -10.34 -19.89
CA SER A 83 -4.85 -11.57 -19.45
C SER A 83 -6.37 -11.49 -19.37
N GLY A 84 -6.96 -10.29 -19.43
CA GLY A 84 -8.39 -10.08 -19.19
C GLY A 84 -8.84 -10.37 -17.74
N LEU A 85 -7.90 -10.66 -16.84
CA LEU A 85 -8.17 -10.87 -15.42
C LEU A 85 -8.48 -9.54 -14.73
N ARG A 86 -9.40 -9.56 -13.77
CA ARG A 86 -9.63 -8.43 -12.88
C ARG A 86 -8.55 -8.41 -11.80
N LEU A 87 -7.55 -7.56 -11.98
CA LEU A 87 -6.45 -7.37 -11.05
C LEU A 87 -6.50 -5.97 -10.40
N PRO A 88 -6.01 -5.84 -9.16
CA PRO A 88 -5.93 -4.53 -8.50
C PRO A 88 -4.86 -3.67 -9.17
N ARG A 89 -5.28 -2.60 -9.86
CA ARG A 89 -4.35 -1.63 -10.46
C ARG A 89 -3.96 -0.58 -9.42
N ALA A 90 -2.67 -0.22 -9.40
CA ALA A 90 -2.19 0.82 -8.49
C ALA A 90 -2.76 2.19 -8.92
N HIS A 91 -3.23 2.96 -7.95
CA HIS A 91 -3.69 4.33 -8.18
C HIS A 91 -2.50 5.28 -8.06
N ALA A 92 -2.25 6.10 -9.08
CA ALA A 92 -1.19 7.09 -9.04
C ALA A 92 -1.52 8.19 -8.02
N GLY A 93 -0.51 8.69 -7.32
CA GLY A 93 -0.63 9.85 -6.47
C GLY A 93 -0.80 11.14 -7.26
N VAL A 94 -1.00 12.25 -6.54
CA VAL A 94 -1.10 13.59 -7.13
C VAL A 94 0.19 14.03 -7.84
N ASP A 95 1.31 13.39 -7.52
CA ASP A 95 2.61 13.57 -8.16
C ASP A 95 2.86 12.61 -9.35
N GLY A 96 1.90 11.74 -9.66
CA GLY A 96 1.99 10.73 -10.71
C GLY A 96 2.69 9.42 -10.30
N GLU A 97 3.24 9.32 -9.08
CA GLU A 97 3.92 8.12 -8.61
C GLU A 97 2.92 7.14 -7.96
N VAL A 98 3.06 5.84 -8.27
CA VAL A 98 2.23 4.77 -7.68
C VAL A 98 2.73 4.29 -6.31
N VAL A 99 3.94 4.70 -5.90
CA VAL A 99 4.51 4.42 -4.59
C VAL A 99 4.93 5.73 -3.93
N GLN A 100 4.17 6.14 -2.93
CA GLN A 100 4.39 7.36 -2.17
C GLN A 100 5.36 7.10 -1.01
N ARG A 101 6.29 8.03 -0.77
CA ARG A 101 7.12 8.01 0.44
C ARG A 101 6.42 8.79 1.54
N LEU A 102 6.24 8.14 2.68
CA LEU A 102 5.82 8.80 3.91
C LEU A 102 7.09 9.22 4.65
N SER A 103 7.22 10.52 4.91
CA SER A 103 8.17 10.98 5.91
C SER A 103 7.55 10.71 7.27
N GLU A 104 8.31 10.15 8.22
CA GLU A 104 7.88 10.16 9.62
C GLU A 104 7.69 11.63 10.03
N GLY A 105 6.44 12.03 10.28
CA GLY A 105 6.15 13.31 10.92
C GLY A 105 6.78 13.30 12.31
N GLY A 106 7.44 14.40 12.69
CA GLY A 106 8.10 14.54 13.99
C GLY A 106 7.17 14.45 15.19
#